data_AF-A0A4W6CE30-F1
#
_entry.id   AF-A0A4W6CE30-F1
#
_cell.length_a   1.000
_cell.length_b   1.000
_cell.length_c   1.000
_cell.angle_alpha   90.00
_cell.angle_beta   90.00
_cell.angle_gamma   90.00
#
_symmetry.space_group_name_H-M   'P 1'
#
loop_
_entity.id
_entity.type
_entity.pdbx_description
1 polymer ?
#
loop_
_entity_poly.entity_id
_entity_poly.type
_entity_poly.pdbx_seq_one_letter_code
_entity_poly.pdbx_strand_id
1 'polypeptide(L)'
;MDMDSASSVVLQALTQATSQDTAVLKPAEEQLRQWETQPGFYSVLLNIFNNHMLDVNVRWLAVLYFKNGIDRYWRRVAPHALSEEEKTSLRAGLITNFNEPVNQIATQIAVLIAKVARLDCPRQWPELIPILLESVKGQDGLQQHRALLTFYHVTKTLASKRLAQDRRLFQDLASGIYSFACSLWGHHTDCFLQQIYARDEAAALSSLERTLLSLKVLRKLTVHGFQEPQQNMEVMGFLNAVFERLKQFLECCRQVGPDSTCREKLEKTIILYTKVLLDFLEYHPCAFIPLIQRSLEFGVTFERFIVQCMNLIKMIVKNDAYKPAKNIEDSKPESLEAHKIKTAFFTHPTLTEIGRRLVSHYFLLTEEELAMWEEDPESFAVEETGGDSWKYSLRPCTEVLFLDIFHNYSQTLTPVLLDMVQNLQGPTNVEDPVQLLMKDAVYNAVGLAAYELFDNVDFDQWFKNQLLGELQVNHHRYKLIRRRVIWLIGQWISVKFKSDLRPLLYEVILSLMQDPDLVVIAQYYFD
;
A
#
# COMPACT_ATOMS: atom_id res chain seq x y z
N MET A 1 -28.24 42.09 2.27
CA MET A 1 -29.05 40.92 1.89
C MET A 1 -29.26 40.12 3.16
N ASP A 2 -30.50 39.81 3.53
CA ASP A 2 -30.79 39.02 4.73
C ASP A 2 -30.19 37.60 4.58
N MET A 3 -29.72 36.99 5.67
CA MET A 3 -29.02 35.69 5.62
C MET A 3 -29.88 34.60 4.98
N ASP A 4 -31.19 34.65 5.22
CA ASP A 4 -32.16 33.71 4.63
C ASP A 4 -32.33 33.91 3.12
N SER A 5 -32.32 35.17 2.66
CA SER A 5 -32.39 35.49 1.23
C SER A 5 -31.12 35.06 0.48
N ALA A 6 -29.94 35.24 1.09
CA ALA A 6 -28.67 34.78 0.53
C ALA A 6 -28.62 33.24 0.47
N SER A 7 -29.10 32.56 1.52
CA SER A 7 -29.17 31.11 1.59
C SER A 7 -30.02 30.51 0.46
N SER A 8 -31.20 31.08 0.21
CA SER A 8 -32.09 30.63 -0.87
C SER A 8 -31.46 30.76 -2.26
N VAL A 9 -30.77 31.86 -2.53
CA VAL A 9 -30.15 32.13 -3.84
C VAL A 9 -28.94 31.21 -4.09
N VAL A 10 -28.08 31.02 -3.09
CA VAL A 10 -26.94 30.08 -3.20
C VAL A 10 -27.44 28.64 -3.35
N LEU A 11 -28.48 28.26 -2.60
CA LEU A 11 -29.08 26.94 -2.72
C LEU A 11 -29.60 26.68 -4.14
N GLN A 12 -30.33 27.64 -4.71
CA GLN A 12 -30.84 27.54 -6.08
C GLN A 12 -29.71 27.36 -7.11
N ALA A 13 -28.63 28.14 -6.98
CA ALA A 13 -27.48 28.02 -7.87
C ALA A 13 -26.79 26.66 -7.71
N LEU A 14 -26.62 26.15 -6.49
CA LEU A 14 -26.09 24.80 -6.26
C LEU A 14 -26.98 23.72 -6.87
N THR A 15 -28.31 23.83 -6.75
CA THR A 15 -29.24 22.89 -7.40
C THR A 15 -29.09 22.92 -8.92
N GLN A 16 -29.00 24.10 -9.53
CA GLN A 16 -28.79 24.25 -10.97
C GLN A 16 -27.43 23.67 -11.41
N ALA A 17 -26.39 23.84 -10.61
CA ALA A 17 -25.07 23.28 -10.86
C ALA A 17 -24.99 21.74 -10.76
N THR A 18 -26.02 21.09 -10.20
CA THR A 18 -26.15 19.62 -10.24
C THR A 18 -26.91 19.09 -11.46
N SER A 19 -27.40 19.97 -12.33
CA SER A 19 -28.14 19.59 -13.54
C SER A 19 -27.24 18.91 -14.58
N GLN A 20 -27.79 17.96 -15.33
CA GLN A 20 -27.12 17.39 -16.51
C GLN A 20 -27.19 18.32 -17.74
N ASP A 21 -28.06 19.33 -17.72
CA ASP A 21 -28.16 20.31 -18.79
C ASP A 21 -27.04 21.36 -18.67
N THR A 22 -26.13 21.35 -19.65
CA THR A 22 -24.99 22.27 -19.72
C THR A 22 -25.41 23.74 -19.79
N ALA A 23 -26.58 24.04 -20.36
CA ALA A 23 -27.09 25.41 -20.45
C ALA A 23 -27.52 25.97 -19.09
N VAL A 24 -27.87 25.11 -18.13
CA VAL A 24 -28.24 25.46 -16.76
C VAL A 24 -27.03 25.40 -15.82
N LEU A 25 -26.19 24.38 -15.98
CA LEU A 25 -25.02 24.14 -15.14
C LEU A 25 -23.97 25.26 -15.27
N LYS A 26 -23.57 25.62 -16.50
CA LYS A 26 -22.46 26.57 -16.72
C LYS A 26 -22.72 27.95 -16.11
N PRO A 27 -23.89 28.59 -16.31
CA PRO A 27 -24.18 29.87 -15.66
C PRO A 27 -24.19 29.76 -14.14
N ALA A 28 -24.70 28.66 -13.58
CA ALA A 28 -24.74 28.45 -12.14
C ALA A 28 -23.34 28.30 -11.52
N GLU A 29 -22.43 27.56 -12.18
CA GLU A 29 -21.04 27.45 -11.74
C GLU A 29 -20.31 28.80 -11.78
N GLU A 30 -20.50 29.58 -12.85
CA GLU A 30 -19.91 30.92 -12.97
C GLU A 30 -20.45 31.86 -11.88
N GLN A 31 -21.75 31.78 -11.57
CA GLN A 31 -22.35 32.56 -10.50
C GLN A 31 -21.79 32.19 -9.12
N LEU A 32 -21.65 30.89 -8.84
CA LEU A 32 -21.05 30.39 -7.60
C LEU A 32 -19.58 30.84 -7.47
N ARG A 33 -18.84 30.83 -8.58
CA ARG A 33 -17.45 31.31 -8.63
C ARG A 33 -17.34 32.79 -8.27
N GLN A 34 -18.25 33.63 -8.73
CA GLN A 34 -18.29 35.06 -8.40
C GLN A 34 -18.61 35.31 -6.92
N TRP A 35 -19.34 34.41 -6.27
CA TRP A 35 -19.68 34.52 -4.85
C TRP A 35 -18.59 33.99 -3.91
N GLU A 36 -17.59 33.26 -4.39
CA GLU A 36 -16.50 32.72 -3.55
C GLU A 36 -15.79 33.79 -2.72
N THR A 37 -15.74 35.05 -3.20
CA THR A 37 -15.09 36.16 -2.49
C THR A 37 -16.06 37.03 -1.68
N GLN A 38 -17.35 36.70 -1.63
CA GLN A 38 -18.35 37.49 -0.92
C GLN A 38 -18.41 37.07 0.56
N PRO A 39 -18.41 38.03 1.51
CA PRO A 39 -18.52 37.71 2.93
C PRO A 39 -19.76 36.88 3.26
N GLY A 40 -19.58 35.82 4.04
CA GLY A 40 -20.67 34.93 4.48
C GLY A 40 -21.05 33.84 3.49
N PHE A 41 -20.48 33.80 2.28
CA PHE A 41 -20.71 32.73 1.31
C PHE A 41 -20.40 31.34 1.91
N TYR A 42 -19.27 31.20 2.61
CA TYR A 42 -18.89 29.93 3.24
C TYR A 42 -19.77 29.56 4.43
N SER A 43 -20.31 30.55 5.15
CA SER A 43 -21.29 30.32 6.22
C SER A 43 -22.61 29.79 5.64
N VAL A 44 -23.03 30.29 4.48
CA VAL A 44 -24.19 29.76 3.75
C VAL A 44 -23.92 28.32 3.30
N LEU A 45 -22.75 28.03 2.72
CA LEU A 45 -22.40 26.65 2.34
C LEU A 45 -22.44 25.69 3.53
N LEU A 46 -21.90 26.12 4.68
CA LEU A 46 -21.94 25.36 5.95
C LEU A 46 -23.36 25.00 6.35
N ASN A 47 -24.27 25.98 6.32
CA ASN A 47 -25.68 25.77 6.65
C ASN A 47 -26.35 24.81 5.65
N ILE A 48 -26.05 24.95 4.36
CA ILE A 48 -26.59 24.09 3.31
C ILE A 48 -26.17 22.64 3.50
N PHE A 49 -24.87 22.36 3.66
CA PHE A 49 -24.46 20.96 3.81
C PHE A 49 -24.81 20.38 5.18
N ASN A 50 -25.04 21.19 6.22
CA ASN A 50 -25.56 20.70 7.50
C ASN A 50 -27.08 20.46 7.50
N ASN A 51 -27.81 20.94 6.50
CA ASN A 51 -29.25 20.68 6.38
C ASN A 51 -29.51 19.32 5.73
N HIS A 52 -29.77 18.31 6.55
CA HIS A 52 -30.00 16.93 6.11
C HIS A 52 -31.29 16.73 5.29
N MET A 53 -32.16 17.75 5.20
CA MET A 53 -33.39 17.71 4.39
C MET A 53 -33.13 18.04 2.91
N LEU A 54 -31.94 18.56 2.57
CA LEU A 54 -31.57 18.91 1.21
C LEU A 54 -31.02 17.70 0.44
N ASP A 55 -31.09 17.78 -0.89
CA ASP A 55 -30.57 16.75 -1.79
C ASP A 55 -29.08 16.46 -1.55
N VAL A 56 -28.72 15.18 -1.66
CA VAL A 56 -27.36 14.68 -1.38
C VAL A 56 -26.33 15.33 -2.31
N ASN A 57 -26.64 15.49 -3.59
CA ASN A 57 -25.70 16.06 -4.57
C ASN A 57 -25.47 17.55 -4.31
N VAL A 58 -26.53 18.27 -3.96
CA VAL A 58 -26.46 19.70 -3.59
C VAL A 58 -25.58 19.90 -2.36
N ARG A 59 -25.81 19.12 -1.30
CA ARG A 59 -25.01 19.17 -0.06
C ARG A 59 -23.56 18.78 -0.34
N TRP A 60 -23.34 17.74 -1.14
CA TRP A 60 -22.00 17.31 -1.52
C TRP A 60 -21.24 18.40 -2.29
N LEU A 61 -21.89 19.04 -3.26
CA LEU A 61 -21.31 20.15 -4.02
C LEU A 61 -20.98 21.35 -3.12
N ALA A 62 -21.84 21.67 -2.14
CA ALA A 62 -21.57 22.72 -1.16
C ALA A 62 -20.31 22.45 -0.34
N VAL A 63 -20.11 21.21 0.14
CA VAL A 63 -18.87 20.83 0.86
C VAL A 63 -17.64 20.97 -0.06
N LEU A 64 -17.76 20.64 -1.34
CA LEU A 64 -16.66 20.78 -2.30
C LEU A 64 -16.26 22.24 -2.54
N TYR A 65 -17.23 23.13 -2.76
CA TYR A 65 -16.95 24.56 -2.89
C TYR A 65 -16.27 25.11 -1.64
N PHE A 66 -16.74 24.73 -0.45
CA PHE A 66 -16.09 25.11 0.80
C PHE A 66 -14.65 24.60 0.84
N LYS A 67 -14.45 23.30 0.60
CA LYS A 67 -13.12 22.67 0.60
C LYS A 67 -12.14 23.36 -0.35
N ASN A 68 -12.58 23.71 -1.56
CA ASN A 68 -11.77 24.43 -2.54
C ASN A 68 -11.49 25.87 -2.09
N GLY A 69 -12.45 26.51 -1.44
CA GLY A 69 -12.29 27.83 -0.82
C GLY A 69 -11.19 27.88 0.24
N ILE A 70 -10.97 26.80 0.99
CA ILE A 70 -9.86 26.73 1.97
C ILE A 70 -8.51 26.94 1.30
N ASP A 71 -8.28 26.29 0.16
CA ASP A 71 -6.99 26.36 -0.53
C ASP A 71 -6.73 27.76 -1.12
N ARG A 72 -7.80 28.45 -1.53
CA ARG A 72 -7.77 29.75 -2.21
C ARG A 72 -7.75 30.93 -1.25
N TYR A 73 -8.62 30.96 -0.23
CA TYR A 73 -8.94 32.19 0.53
C TYR A 73 -8.68 32.09 2.03
N TRP A 74 -8.25 30.94 2.57
CA TRP A 74 -8.07 30.80 4.03
C TRP A 74 -6.79 31.47 4.56
N ARG A 75 -5.71 31.48 3.76
CA ARG A 75 -4.42 32.06 4.19
C ARG A 75 -4.54 33.58 4.27
N ARG A 76 -3.97 34.19 5.31
CA ARG A 76 -3.99 35.65 5.52
C ARG A 76 -3.42 36.48 4.35
N VAL A 77 -2.46 35.91 3.62
CA VAL A 77 -1.81 36.56 2.47
C VAL A 77 -2.53 36.30 1.15
N ALA A 78 -3.62 35.52 1.15
CA ALA A 78 -4.36 35.23 -0.07
C ALA A 78 -5.11 36.47 -0.57
N PRO A 79 -5.21 36.67 -1.89
CA PRO A 79 -6.16 37.62 -2.45
C PRO A 79 -7.57 37.29 -1.96
N HIS A 80 -8.32 38.30 -1.53
CA HIS A 80 -9.68 38.15 -0.98
C HIS A 80 -9.75 37.17 0.21
N ALA A 81 -8.73 37.17 1.07
CA ALA A 81 -8.69 36.31 2.24
C ALA A 81 -9.91 36.52 3.15
N LEU A 82 -10.42 35.42 3.71
CA LEU A 82 -11.51 35.46 4.70
C LEU A 82 -11.07 36.22 5.95
N SER A 83 -12.00 36.94 6.56
CA SER A 83 -11.75 37.65 7.82
C SER A 83 -11.53 36.66 8.97
N GLU A 84 -10.79 37.05 10.00
CA GLU A 84 -10.56 36.18 11.16
C GLU A 84 -11.85 35.93 11.97
N GLU A 85 -12.80 36.87 11.94
CA GLU A 85 -14.13 36.71 12.54
C GLU A 85 -14.92 35.63 11.81
N GLU A 86 -14.95 35.68 10.47
CA GLU A 86 -15.61 34.67 9.64
C GLU A 86 -14.96 33.29 9.86
N LYS A 87 -13.63 33.19 9.81
CA LYS A 87 -12.92 31.93 10.09
C LYS A 87 -13.26 31.37 11.46
N THR A 88 -13.41 32.21 12.49
CA THR A 88 -13.74 31.76 13.85
C THR A 88 -15.13 31.15 13.90
N SER A 89 -16.12 31.82 13.28
CA SER A 89 -17.47 31.29 13.16
C SER A 89 -17.54 29.98 12.36
N LEU A 90 -16.82 29.91 11.23
CA LEU A 90 -16.74 28.71 10.39
C LEU A 90 -16.10 27.54 11.14
N ARG A 91 -15.02 27.78 11.89
CA ARG A 91 -14.37 26.76 12.73
C ARG A 91 -15.33 26.23 13.79
N ALA A 92 -16.05 27.10 14.50
CA ALA A 92 -17.04 26.67 15.49
C ALA A 92 -18.14 25.80 14.84
N GLY A 93 -18.70 26.24 13.72
CA GLY A 93 -19.75 25.50 13.02
C GLY A 93 -19.29 24.15 12.44
N LEU A 94 -18.04 24.03 12.00
CA LEU A 94 -17.47 22.77 11.48
C LEU A 94 -17.36 21.65 12.53
N ILE A 95 -17.30 21.98 13.82
CA ILE A 95 -17.16 21.00 14.92
C ILE A 95 -18.38 20.97 15.84
N THR A 96 -19.49 21.61 15.43
CA THR A 96 -20.70 21.68 16.26
C THR A 96 -21.39 20.32 16.37
N ASN A 97 -21.51 19.57 15.27
CA ASN A 97 -22.20 18.26 15.25
C ASN A 97 -21.50 17.28 14.30
N PHE A 98 -21.31 16.04 14.74
CA PHE A 98 -20.74 14.96 13.93
C PHE A 98 -21.82 13.94 13.52
N ASN A 99 -22.94 14.37 12.95
CA ASN A 99 -24.13 13.51 12.75
C ASN A 99 -24.49 13.25 11.28
N GLU A 100 -23.56 13.48 10.33
CA GLU A 100 -23.82 13.28 8.91
C GLU A 100 -24.20 11.82 8.58
N PRO A 101 -25.43 11.55 8.07
CA PRO A 101 -25.83 10.18 7.71
C PRO A 101 -25.11 9.66 6.45
N VAL A 102 -24.76 10.50 5.48
CA VAL A 102 -24.20 10.07 4.20
C VAL A 102 -22.68 9.96 4.24
N ASN A 103 -22.15 8.73 4.11
CA ASN A 103 -20.70 8.45 4.18
C ASN A 103 -19.84 9.31 3.23
N GLN A 104 -20.31 9.55 2.00
CA GLN A 104 -19.58 10.34 1.01
C GLN A 104 -19.43 11.81 1.45
N ILE A 105 -20.50 12.41 2.00
CA ILE A 105 -20.47 13.78 2.53
C ILE A 105 -19.62 13.83 3.80
N ALA A 106 -19.79 12.88 4.72
CA ALA A 106 -19.02 12.80 5.96
C ALA A 106 -17.51 12.76 5.69
N THR A 107 -17.09 12.02 4.65
CA THR A 107 -15.69 11.96 4.23
C THR A 107 -15.21 13.33 3.72
N GLN A 108 -16.01 14.04 2.93
CA GLN A 108 -15.62 15.39 2.46
C GLN A 108 -15.57 16.40 3.62
N ILE A 109 -16.50 16.34 4.58
CA ILE A 109 -16.47 17.18 5.79
C ILE A 109 -15.21 16.90 6.61
N ALA A 110 -14.87 15.62 6.84
CA ALA A 110 -13.66 15.24 7.56
C ALA A 110 -12.39 15.75 6.87
N VAL A 111 -12.32 15.70 5.54
CA VAL A 111 -11.21 16.25 4.75
C VAL A 111 -11.17 17.78 4.80
N LEU A 112 -12.32 18.44 4.75
CA LEU A 112 -12.45 19.89 4.91
C LEU A 112 -11.91 20.34 6.27
N ILE A 113 -12.37 19.71 7.36
CA ILE A 113 -11.89 19.98 8.72
C ILE A 113 -10.38 19.76 8.81
N ALA A 114 -9.87 18.67 8.24
CA ALA A 114 -8.44 18.39 8.25
C ALA A 114 -7.60 19.42 7.46
N LYS A 115 -8.13 19.96 6.36
CA LYS A 115 -7.49 21.05 5.60
C LYS A 115 -7.39 22.32 6.43
N VAL A 116 -8.46 22.70 7.12
CA VAL A 116 -8.44 23.84 8.04
C VAL A 116 -7.47 23.57 9.20
N ALA A 117 -7.51 22.37 9.79
CA ALA A 117 -6.60 21.97 10.86
C ALA A 117 -5.13 22.05 10.45
N ARG A 118 -4.79 21.74 9.18
CA ARG A 118 -3.40 21.87 8.68
C ARG A 118 -2.85 23.28 8.86
N LEU A 119 -3.70 24.28 8.66
CA LEU A 119 -3.34 25.70 8.69
C LEU A 119 -3.39 26.25 10.12
N ASP A 120 -4.42 25.85 10.88
CA ASP A 120 -4.79 26.55 12.12
C ASP A 120 -4.53 25.75 13.40
N CYS A 121 -4.40 24.42 13.33
CA CYS A 121 -4.18 23.58 14.51
C CYS A 121 -2.69 23.51 14.88
N PRO A 122 -2.33 23.57 16.18
CA PRO A 122 -3.21 23.79 17.33
C PRO A 122 -3.41 25.27 17.70
N ARG A 123 -2.65 26.20 17.11
CA ARG A 123 -2.51 27.58 17.62
C ARG A 123 -3.76 28.42 17.53
N GLN A 124 -4.41 28.42 16.36
CA GLN A 124 -5.60 29.22 16.10
C GLN A 124 -6.87 28.42 16.41
N TRP A 125 -6.78 27.08 16.42
CA TRP A 125 -7.92 26.19 16.67
C TRP A 125 -7.63 25.10 17.74
N PRO A 126 -7.38 25.49 19.01
CA PRO A 126 -7.02 24.55 20.07
C PRO A 126 -8.13 23.57 20.47
N GLU A 127 -9.40 23.92 20.26
CA GLU A 127 -10.59 23.19 20.72
C GLU A 127 -10.90 21.96 19.84
N LEU A 128 -10.35 21.90 18.62
CA LEU A 128 -10.64 20.85 17.65
C LEU A 128 -10.34 19.45 18.20
N ILE A 129 -9.14 19.23 18.73
CA ILE A 129 -8.74 17.90 19.22
C ILE A 129 -9.57 17.51 20.46
N PRO A 130 -9.69 18.34 21.52
CA PRO A 130 -10.56 18.02 22.66
C PRO A 130 -11.99 17.64 22.26
N ILE A 131 -12.63 18.42 21.38
CA ILE A 131 -14.01 18.15 20.93
C ILE A 131 -14.11 16.82 20.16
N LEU A 132 -13.12 16.50 19.32
CA LEU A 132 -13.07 15.21 18.63
C LEU A 132 -12.92 14.05 19.62
N LEU A 133 -12.04 14.16 20.61
CA LEU A 133 -11.83 13.11 21.61
C LEU A 133 -13.09 12.87 22.46
N GLU A 134 -13.78 13.93 22.88
CA GLU A 134 -15.04 13.80 23.61
C GLU A 134 -16.15 13.19 22.75
N SER A 135 -16.26 13.61 21.48
CA SER A 135 -17.26 13.05 20.56
C SER A 135 -17.03 11.57 20.26
N VAL A 136 -15.78 11.12 20.26
CA VAL A 136 -15.43 9.69 20.10
C VAL A 136 -15.80 8.86 21.33
N LYS A 137 -15.88 9.46 22.52
CA LYS A 137 -16.37 8.78 23.75
C LYS A 137 -17.90 8.68 23.83
N GLY A 138 -18.62 9.36 22.93
CA GLY A 138 -20.08 9.34 22.89
C GLY A 138 -20.65 7.93 22.67
N GLN A 139 -21.91 7.75 23.12
CA GLN A 139 -22.65 6.49 22.97
C GLN A 139 -23.37 6.37 21.62
N ASP A 140 -23.59 7.49 20.92
CA ASP A 140 -24.23 7.48 19.60
C ASP A 140 -23.27 6.92 18.55
N GLY A 141 -23.65 5.78 17.96
CA GLY A 141 -22.78 5.03 17.07
C GLY A 141 -22.39 5.78 15.79
N LEU A 142 -23.28 6.64 15.29
CA LEU A 142 -23.04 7.48 14.11
C LEU A 142 -22.07 8.61 14.47
N GLN A 143 -22.35 9.34 15.55
CA GLN A 143 -21.53 10.44 16.03
C GLN A 143 -20.10 10.00 16.33
N GLN A 144 -19.95 8.89 17.07
CA GLN A 144 -18.66 8.30 17.36
C GLN A 144 -17.90 7.96 16.08
N HIS A 145 -18.55 7.33 15.10
CA HIS A 145 -17.92 7.01 13.83
C HIS A 145 -17.48 8.28 13.07
N ARG A 146 -18.32 9.31 12.99
CA ARG A 146 -18.01 10.55 12.25
C ARG A 146 -16.89 11.35 12.91
N ALA A 147 -16.89 11.41 14.24
CA ALA A 147 -15.82 12.02 15.00
C ALA A 147 -14.50 11.26 14.79
N LEU A 148 -14.51 9.92 14.82
CA LEU A 148 -13.31 9.11 14.60
C LEU A 148 -12.78 9.22 13.16
N LEU A 149 -13.66 9.28 12.16
CA LEU A 149 -13.30 9.54 10.77
C LEU A 149 -12.60 10.90 10.63
N THR A 150 -13.16 11.94 11.24
CA THR A 150 -12.58 13.29 11.24
C THR A 150 -11.24 13.31 11.96
N PHE A 151 -11.15 12.65 13.11
CA PHE A 151 -9.93 12.54 13.90
C PHE A 151 -8.81 11.83 13.12
N TYR A 152 -9.13 10.79 12.36
CA TYR A 152 -8.19 10.17 11.43
C TYR A 152 -7.67 11.17 10.38
N HIS A 153 -8.57 11.89 9.69
CA HIS A 153 -8.17 12.84 8.65
C HIS A 153 -7.32 14.00 9.20
N VAL A 154 -7.67 14.52 10.37
CA VAL A 154 -6.90 15.55 11.09
C VAL A 154 -5.52 15.00 11.46
N THR A 155 -5.45 13.85 12.15
CA THR A 155 -4.18 13.21 12.54
C THR A 155 -3.29 12.95 11.33
N LYS A 156 -3.84 12.37 10.25
CA LYS A 156 -3.11 12.13 8.99
C LYS A 156 -2.52 13.42 8.43
N THR A 157 -3.29 14.49 8.45
CA THR A 157 -2.88 15.77 7.84
C THR A 157 -1.80 16.45 8.66
N LEU A 158 -1.92 16.45 9.99
CA LEU A 158 -0.91 17.01 10.89
C LEU A 158 0.40 16.20 10.84
N ALA A 159 0.33 14.87 10.81
CA ALA A 159 1.50 13.98 10.71
C ALA A 159 2.32 14.20 9.42
N SER A 160 1.68 14.70 8.36
CA SER A 160 2.34 14.94 7.07
C SER A 160 3.14 16.26 7.02
N LYS A 161 3.04 17.14 8.02
CA LYS A 161 3.80 18.40 8.05
C LYS A 161 5.27 18.10 8.33
N ARG A 162 6.17 18.56 7.43
CA ARG A 162 7.59 18.18 7.45
C ARG A 162 8.51 19.20 8.12
N LEU A 163 8.04 20.42 8.42
CA LEU A 163 8.84 21.44 9.11
C LEU A 163 9.12 21.03 10.56
N ALA A 164 10.31 21.36 11.08
CA ALA A 164 10.74 20.94 12.40
C ALA A 164 9.78 21.39 13.53
N GLN A 165 9.29 22.63 13.46
CA GLN A 165 8.33 23.15 14.42
C GLN A 165 7.00 22.38 14.38
N ASP A 166 6.49 22.07 13.19
CA ASP A 166 5.25 21.29 13.04
C ASP A 166 5.42 19.85 13.54
N ARG A 167 6.58 19.22 13.30
CA ARG A 167 6.87 17.88 13.81
C ARG A 167 6.86 17.84 15.34
N ARG A 168 7.44 18.85 16.00
CA ARG A 168 7.40 18.98 17.47
C ARG A 168 5.97 19.10 17.98
N LEU A 169 5.16 19.97 17.37
CA LEU A 169 3.74 20.09 17.73
C LEU A 169 2.97 18.77 17.56
N PHE A 170 3.27 18.00 16.51
CA PHE A 170 2.66 16.68 16.32
C PHE A 170 3.15 15.66 17.35
N GLN A 171 4.41 15.72 17.77
CA GLN A 171 4.96 14.88 18.84
C GLN A 171 4.30 15.18 20.19
N ASP A 172 4.14 16.47 20.52
CA ASP A 172 3.44 16.91 21.74
C ASP A 172 1.99 16.40 21.73
N LEU A 173 1.29 16.60 20.60
CA LEU A 173 -0.07 16.08 20.40
C LEU A 173 -0.11 14.56 20.58
N ALA A 174 0.78 13.82 19.90
CA ALA A 174 0.81 12.36 19.96
C ALA A 174 1.02 11.87 21.39
N SER A 175 1.96 12.47 22.13
CA SER A 175 2.23 12.11 23.53
C SER A 175 1.01 12.26 24.43
N GLY A 176 0.17 13.29 24.20
CA GLY A 176 -1.03 13.55 25.00
C GLY A 176 -2.23 12.65 24.68
N ILE A 177 -2.28 12.02 23.49
CA ILE A 177 -3.46 11.26 23.02
C ILE A 177 -3.18 9.78 22.77
N TYR A 178 -1.92 9.33 22.82
CA TYR A 178 -1.53 7.98 22.41
C TYR A 178 -2.24 6.89 23.22
N SER A 179 -2.20 7.01 24.55
CA SER A 179 -2.82 6.05 25.48
C SER A 179 -4.32 5.91 25.23
N PHE A 180 -5.01 7.04 25.05
CA PHE A 180 -6.43 7.06 24.68
C PHE A 180 -6.68 6.37 23.33
N ALA A 181 -5.88 6.66 22.30
CA ALA A 181 -6.02 6.04 20.99
C ALA A 181 -5.80 4.51 21.05
N CYS A 182 -4.85 4.04 21.87
CA CYS A 182 -4.61 2.63 22.13
C CYS A 182 -5.81 1.95 22.80
N SER A 183 -6.35 2.55 23.87
CA SER A 183 -7.54 2.02 24.56
C SER A 183 -8.75 1.97 23.65
N LEU A 184 -8.97 3.01 22.84
CA LEU A 184 -10.07 3.08 21.89
C LEU A 184 -9.97 1.98 20.83
N TRP A 185 -8.78 1.80 20.23
CA TRP A 185 -8.55 0.73 19.27
C TRP A 185 -8.74 -0.65 19.89
N GLY A 186 -8.19 -0.89 21.09
CA GLY A 186 -8.35 -2.14 21.82
C GLY A 186 -9.83 -2.47 22.06
N HIS A 187 -10.59 -1.51 22.59
CA HIS A 187 -12.02 -1.66 22.84
C HIS A 187 -12.80 -2.05 21.58
N HIS A 188 -12.65 -1.31 20.49
CA HIS A 188 -13.38 -1.62 19.25
C HIS A 188 -12.92 -2.94 18.61
N THR A 189 -11.64 -3.28 18.75
CA THR A 189 -11.10 -4.57 18.29
C THR A 189 -11.73 -5.72 19.07
N ASP A 190 -11.82 -5.61 20.39
CA ASP A 190 -12.46 -6.62 21.24
C ASP A 190 -13.95 -6.74 20.96
N CYS A 191 -14.66 -5.62 20.80
CA CYS A 191 -16.08 -5.63 20.39
C CYS A 191 -16.29 -6.33 19.06
N PHE A 192 -15.46 -6.03 18.05
CA PHE A 192 -15.52 -6.72 16.76
C PHE A 192 -15.33 -8.22 16.91
N LEU A 193 -14.28 -8.66 17.61
CA LEU A 193 -13.99 -10.07 17.80
C LEU A 193 -15.14 -10.78 18.54
N GLN A 194 -15.70 -10.17 19.59
CA GLN A 194 -16.86 -10.74 20.29
C GLN A 194 -18.08 -10.88 19.35
N GLN A 195 -18.40 -9.84 18.57
CA GLN A 195 -19.57 -9.81 17.70
C GLN A 195 -19.45 -10.77 16.51
N ILE A 196 -18.27 -10.90 15.91
CA ILE A 196 -18.06 -11.83 14.80
C ILE A 196 -18.18 -13.29 15.27
N TYR A 197 -17.67 -13.62 16.46
CA TYR A 197 -17.86 -14.96 17.05
C TYR A 197 -19.31 -15.21 17.46
N ALA A 198 -20.04 -14.18 17.89
CA ALA A 198 -21.48 -14.23 18.16
C ALA A 198 -22.35 -14.29 16.88
N ARG A 199 -21.74 -14.20 15.69
CA ARG A 199 -22.42 -14.17 14.38
C ARG A 199 -23.38 -12.99 14.19
N ASP A 200 -23.11 -11.87 14.86
CA ASP A 200 -23.81 -10.60 14.61
C ASP A 200 -23.03 -9.78 13.58
N GLU A 201 -23.26 -10.05 12.30
CA GLU A 201 -22.50 -9.42 11.20
C GLU A 201 -22.67 -7.89 11.16
N ALA A 202 -23.87 -7.38 11.44
CA ALA A 202 -24.14 -5.94 11.35
C ALA A 202 -23.39 -5.16 12.44
N ALA A 203 -23.44 -5.66 13.68
CA ALA A 203 -22.68 -5.06 14.77
C ALA A 203 -21.17 -5.23 14.56
N ALA A 204 -20.74 -6.42 14.12
CA ALA A 204 -19.33 -6.69 13.82
C ALA A 204 -18.80 -5.74 12.74
N LEU A 205 -19.54 -5.50 11.65
CA LEU A 205 -19.15 -4.57 10.60
C LEU A 205 -18.94 -3.16 11.14
N SER A 206 -19.87 -2.68 11.99
CA SER A 206 -19.77 -1.36 12.62
C SER A 206 -18.55 -1.24 13.53
N SER A 207 -18.27 -2.25 14.35
CA SER A 207 -17.07 -2.29 15.20
C SER A 207 -15.78 -2.41 14.39
N LEU A 208 -15.80 -3.15 13.29
CA LEU A 208 -14.67 -3.31 12.38
C LEU A 208 -14.30 -1.98 11.70
N GLU A 209 -15.29 -1.18 11.30
CA GLU A 209 -15.06 0.17 10.77
C GLU A 209 -14.37 1.08 11.79
N ARG A 210 -14.79 1.04 13.06
CA ARG A 210 -14.16 1.80 14.15
C ARG A 210 -12.76 1.30 14.46
N THR A 211 -12.55 -0.03 14.45
CA THR A 211 -11.22 -0.65 14.56
C THR A 211 -10.29 -0.17 13.44
N LEU A 212 -10.79 -0.13 12.20
CA LEU A 212 -10.01 0.32 11.05
C LEU A 212 -9.61 1.80 11.19
N LEU A 213 -10.54 2.68 11.58
CA LEU A 213 -10.24 4.12 11.72
C LEU A 213 -9.29 4.40 12.90
N SER A 214 -9.49 3.76 14.04
CA SER A 214 -8.60 3.91 15.21
C SER A 214 -7.20 3.35 14.92
N LEU A 215 -7.08 2.23 14.21
CA LEU A 215 -5.80 1.70 13.75
C LEU A 215 -5.09 2.65 12.76
N LYS A 216 -5.84 3.34 11.88
CA LYS A 216 -5.27 4.37 11.00
C LYS A 216 -4.73 5.57 11.76
N VAL A 217 -5.39 5.98 12.85
CA VAL A 217 -4.90 7.03 13.76
C VAL A 217 -3.61 6.55 14.41
N LEU A 218 -3.63 5.38 15.06
CA LEU A 218 -2.47 4.82 15.75
C LEU A 218 -1.27 4.67 14.83
N ARG A 219 -1.46 4.14 13.61
CA ARG A 219 -0.39 4.08 12.59
C ARG A 219 0.34 5.41 12.44
N LYS A 220 -0.38 6.54 12.36
CA LYS A 220 0.24 7.86 12.19
C LYS A 220 0.90 8.39 13.45
N LEU A 221 0.31 8.14 14.62
CA LEU A 221 0.90 8.51 15.90
C LEU A 221 2.17 7.69 16.19
N THR A 222 2.14 6.37 15.99
CA THR A 222 3.28 5.47 16.23
C THR A 222 4.48 5.79 15.34
N VAL A 223 4.23 6.06 14.05
CA VAL A 223 5.31 6.27 13.06
C VAL A 223 5.88 7.70 13.12
N HIS A 224 5.06 8.71 13.40
CA HIS A 224 5.50 10.12 13.30
C HIS A 224 5.45 10.91 14.62
N GLY A 225 4.85 10.35 15.67
CA GLY A 225 4.60 11.03 16.94
C GLY A 225 5.73 10.93 17.96
N PHE A 226 6.75 10.10 17.73
CA PHE A 226 7.84 9.87 18.67
C PHE A 226 9.19 9.93 17.96
N GLN A 227 10.17 10.59 18.59
CA GLN A 227 11.54 10.62 18.08
C GLN A 227 12.28 9.31 18.38
N GLU A 228 12.09 8.78 19.59
CA GLU A 228 12.70 7.53 20.06
C GLU A 228 11.59 6.56 20.51
N PRO A 229 10.81 5.98 19.56
CA PRO A 229 9.65 5.15 19.90
C PRO A 229 10.00 3.92 20.75
N GLN A 230 11.24 3.40 20.64
CA GLN A 230 11.73 2.28 21.45
C GLN A 230 11.77 2.57 22.95
N GLN A 231 11.85 3.84 23.36
CA GLN A 231 11.83 4.22 24.77
C GLN A 231 10.41 4.34 25.33
N ASN A 232 9.39 4.37 24.47
CA ASN A 232 8.00 4.47 24.88
C ASN A 232 7.36 3.09 25.00
N MET A 233 7.06 2.67 26.24
CA MET A 233 6.49 1.35 26.51
C MET A 233 5.11 1.14 25.86
N GLU A 234 4.28 2.18 25.76
CA GLU A 234 2.96 2.06 25.12
C GLU A 234 3.10 1.85 23.61
N VAL A 235 4.08 2.50 22.97
CA VAL A 235 4.37 2.31 21.54
C VAL A 235 4.80 0.88 21.27
N MET A 236 5.78 0.37 22.03
CA MET A 236 6.26 -1.00 21.89
C MET A 236 5.20 -2.02 22.30
N GLY A 237 4.37 -1.72 23.31
CA GLY A 237 3.22 -2.53 23.71
C GLY A 237 2.17 -2.64 22.60
N PHE A 238 1.83 -1.52 21.96
CA PHE A 238 0.92 -1.49 20.81
C PHE A 238 1.47 -2.32 19.64
N LEU A 239 2.75 -2.17 19.28
CA LEU A 239 3.36 -2.93 18.19
C LEU A 239 3.33 -4.44 18.47
N ASN A 240 3.55 -4.86 19.71
CA ASN A 240 3.39 -6.26 20.11
C ASN A 240 1.93 -6.73 20.01
N ALA A 241 0.98 -5.91 20.47
CA ALA A 241 -0.44 -6.20 20.34
C ALA A 241 -0.88 -6.31 18.87
N VAL A 242 -0.27 -5.55 17.94
CA VAL A 242 -0.53 -5.69 16.50
C VAL A 242 -0.26 -7.11 16.01
N PHE A 243 0.82 -7.78 16.45
CA PHE A 243 1.08 -9.18 16.07
C PHE A 243 0.01 -10.13 16.61
N GLU A 244 -0.43 -9.93 17.85
CA GLU A 244 -1.46 -10.77 18.48
C GLU A 244 -2.81 -10.60 17.79
N ARG A 245 -3.24 -9.35 17.57
CA ARG A 245 -4.51 -9.03 16.89
C ARG A 245 -4.48 -9.46 15.43
N LEU A 246 -3.36 -9.31 14.73
CA LEU A 246 -3.21 -9.80 13.37
C LEU A 246 -3.44 -11.32 13.28
N LYS A 247 -2.90 -12.11 14.22
CA LYS A 247 -3.16 -13.56 14.28
C LYS A 247 -4.65 -13.87 14.48
N GLN A 248 -5.32 -13.17 15.39
CA GLN A 248 -6.77 -13.31 15.61
C GLN A 248 -7.57 -12.97 14.34
N PHE A 249 -7.21 -11.88 13.66
CA PHE A 249 -7.89 -11.44 12.44
C PHE A 249 -7.68 -12.40 11.27
N LEU A 250 -6.47 -12.97 11.12
CA LEU A 250 -6.19 -14.00 10.10
C LEU A 250 -7.03 -15.26 10.36
N GLU A 251 -7.19 -15.65 11.63
CA GLU A 251 -8.05 -16.78 12.00
C GLU A 251 -9.53 -16.49 11.71
N CYS A 252 -10.02 -15.30 12.08
CA CYS A 252 -11.37 -14.86 11.70
C CYS A 252 -11.56 -14.88 10.17
N CYS A 253 -10.57 -14.43 9.41
CA CYS A 253 -10.64 -14.38 7.94
C CYS A 253 -10.79 -15.77 7.30
N ARG A 254 -10.26 -16.82 7.93
CA ARG A 254 -10.43 -18.20 7.48
C ARG A 254 -11.84 -18.74 7.75
N GLN A 255 -12.49 -18.24 8.80
CA GLN A 255 -13.82 -18.69 9.22
C GLN A 255 -14.94 -17.91 8.51
N VAL A 256 -14.66 -16.69 8.06
CA VAL A 256 -15.60 -15.83 7.33
C VAL A 256 -15.64 -16.23 5.86
N GLY A 257 -16.82 -16.66 5.39
CA GLY A 257 -17.04 -17.06 4.00
C GLY A 257 -16.82 -15.92 2.99
N PRO A 258 -16.62 -16.22 1.69
CA PRO A 258 -16.39 -15.23 0.64
C PRO A 258 -17.53 -14.21 0.50
N ASP A 259 -18.77 -14.62 0.77
CA ASP A 259 -19.97 -13.78 0.62
C ASP A 259 -20.26 -12.85 1.81
N SER A 260 -19.47 -12.93 2.89
CA SER A 260 -19.72 -12.11 4.08
C SER A 260 -19.43 -10.64 3.80
N THR A 261 -20.36 -9.77 4.21
CA THR A 261 -20.24 -8.31 4.13
C THR A 261 -19.01 -7.78 4.90
N CYS A 262 -18.50 -8.54 5.87
CA CYS A 262 -17.33 -8.17 6.65
C CYS A 262 -16.00 -8.48 5.96
N ARG A 263 -15.96 -9.40 4.98
CA ARG A 263 -14.72 -9.96 4.45
C ARG A 263 -13.79 -8.91 3.85
N GLU A 264 -14.32 -8.06 2.97
CA GLU A 264 -13.51 -7.03 2.31
C GLU A 264 -12.90 -6.05 3.34
N LYS A 265 -13.66 -5.66 4.36
CA LYS A 265 -13.17 -4.79 5.43
C LYS A 265 -12.19 -5.49 6.37
N LEU A 266 -12.39 -6.79 6.59
CA LEU A 266 -11.51 -7.62 7.42
C LEU A 266 -10.14 -7.74 6.75
N GLU A 267 -10.10 -8.09 5.46
CA GLU A 267 -8.88 -8.11 4.66
C GLU A 267 -8.20 -6.73 4.63
N LYS A 268 -8.96 -5.64 4.42
CA LYS A 268 -8.41 -4.27 4.49
C LYS A 268 -7.79 -3.95 5.85
N THR A 269 -8.33 -4.48 6.94
CA THR A 269 -7.82 -4.27 8.31
C THR A 269 -6.55 -5.10 8.54
N ILE A 270 -6.51 -6.35 8.07
CA ILE A 270 -5.32 -7.21 8.06
C ILE A 270 -4.16 -6.53 7.32
N ILE A 271 -4.42 -6.00 6.13
CA ILE A 271 -3.43 -5.24 5.34
C ILE A 271 -3.03 -3.95 6.06
N LEU A 272 -3.90 -3.34 6.87
CA LEU A 272 -3.51 -2.17 7.64
C LEU A 272 -2.56 -2.52 8.79
N TYR A 273 -2.74 -3.67 9.46
CA TYR A 273 -1.80 -4.14 10.47
C TYR A 273 -0.39 -4.34 9.89
N THR A 274 -0.27 -4.99 8.73
CA THR A 274 1.04 -5.14 8.08
C THR A 274 1.63 -3.80 7.66
N LYS A 275 0.80 -2.86 7.20
CA LYS A 275 1.24 -1.49 6.89
C LYS A 275 1.69 -0.69 8.11
N VAL A 276 1.20 -0.98 9.33
CA VAL A 276 1.76 -0.40 10.56
C VAL A 276 3.21 -0.86 10.73
N LEU A 277 3.46 -2.16 10.56
CA LEU A 277 4.79 -2.74 10.70
C LEU A 277 5.75 -2.25 9.61
N LEU A 278 5.31 -2.21 8.35
CA LEU A 278 6.10 -1.72 7.22
C LEU A 278 6.51 -0.26 7.39
N ASP A 279 5.55 0.63 7.69
CA ASP A 279 5.87 2.05 7.91
C ASP A 279 6.79 2.22 9.13
N PHE A 280 6.60 1.45 10.20
CA PHE A 280 7.46 1.57 11.37
C PHE A 280 8.88 1.08 11.08
N LEU A 281 9.04 -0.03 10.34
CA LEU A 281 10.35 -0.50 9.88
C LEU A 281 11.03 0.51 8.95
N GLU A 282 10.28 1.16 8.05
CA GLU A 282 10.82 2.17 7.14
C GLU A 282 11.38 3.39 7.90
N TYR A 283 10.62 3.92 8.86
CA TYR A 283 10.98 5.16 9.56
C TYR A 283 11.85 4.93 10.80
N HIS A 284 11.76 3.76 11.44
CA HIS A 284 12.43 3.45 12.71
C HIS A 284 13.10 2.06 12.70
N PRO A 285 14.04 1.80 11.78
CA PRO A 285 14.63 0.46 11.61
C PRO A 285 15.31 -0.04 12.89
N CYS A 286 16.01 0.82 13.64
CA CYS A 286 16.63 0.43 14.91
C CYS A 286 15.60 0.04 15.98
N ALA A 287 14.49 0.79 16.09
CA ALA A 287 13.43 0.47 17.04
C ALA A 287 12.66 -0.81 16.68
N PHE A 288 12.68 -1.21 15.41
CA PHE A 288 11.99 -2.41 14.92
C PHE A 288 12.77 -3.71 15.19
N ILE A 289 14.03 -3.65 15.62
CA ILE A 289 14.89 -4.84 15.83
C ILE A 289 14.21 -5.94 16.68
N PRO A 290 13.58 -5.63 17.83
CA PRO A 290 12.91 -6.66 18.65
C PRO A 290 11.71 -7.34 17.97
N LEU A 291 11.21 -6.76 16.88
CA LEU A 291 10.04 -7.22 16.13
C LEU A 291 10.42 -8.02 14.88
N ILE A 292 11.70 -8.09 14.52
CA ILE A 292 12.19 -8.77 13.31
C ILE A 292 11.76 -10.24 13.30
N GLN A 293 12.05 -10.99 14.36
CA GLN A 293 11.77 -12.42 14.42
C GLN A 293 10.27 -12.70 14.17
N ARG A 294 9.38 -12.04 14.92
CA ARG A 294 7.94 -12.20 14.79
C ARG A 294 7.42 -11.82 13.39
N SER A 295 8.09 -10.88 12.71
CA SER A 295 7.73 -10.44 11.36
C SER A 295 8.10 -11.47 10.29
N LEU A 296 9.14 -12.27 10.52
CA LEU A 296 9.60 -13.31 9.60
C LEU A 296 8.78 -14.61 9.74
N GLU A 297 8.05 -14.78 10.85
CA GLU A 297 7.27 -15.98 11.18
C GLU A 297 5.78 -15.89 10.79
N PHE A 298 5.39 -14.91 9.94
CA PHE A 298 4.02 -14.82 9.46
C PHE A 298 3.64 -15.99 8.53
N GLY A 299 2.42 -16.51 8.69
CA GLY A 299 1.87 -17.54 7.81
C GLY A 299 1.35 -16.98 6.49
N VAL A 300 0.96 -17.89 5.58
CA VAL A 300 0.35 -17.58 4.28
C VAL A 300 -1.19 -17.68 4.43
N THR A 301 -1.94 -16.69 3.93
CA THR A 301 -3.42 -16.69 4.01
C THR A 301 -4.09 -16.31 2.70
N PHE A 302 -3.87 -15.09 2.19
CA PHE A 302 -4.41 -14.61 0.91
C PHE A 302 -3.40 -13.72 0.20
N GLU A 303 -3.50 -13.59 -1.11
CA GLU A 303 -2.49 -12.98 -1.99
C GLU A 303 -1.99 -11.61 -1.51
N ARG A 304 -2.90 -10.65 -1.31
CA ARG A 304 -2.50 -9.30 -0.87
C ARG A 304 -1.75 -9.31 0.47
N PHE A 305 -2.05 -10.25 1.37
CA PHE A 305 -1.32 -10.39 2.63
C PHE A 305 0.07 -10.99 2.41
N ILE A 306 0.20 -11.97 1.52
CA ILE A 306 1.49 -12.55 1.10
C ILE A 306 2.41 -11.46 0.56
N VAL A 307 1.91 -10.59 -0.32
CA VAL A 307 2.66 -9.44 -0.85
C VAL A 307 3.18 -8.55 0.29
N GLN A 308 2.36 -8.26 1.31
CA GLN A 308 2.83 -7.45 2.45
C GLN A 308 3.89 -8.18 3.30
N CYS A 309 3.77 -9.50 3.49
CA CYS A 309 4.77 -10.31 4.19
C CYS A 309 6.09 -10.36 3.42
N MET A 310 6.05 -10.58 2.11
CA MET A 310 7.22 -10.55 1.23
C MET A 310 7.93 -9.19 1.29
N ASN A 311 7.16 -8.09 1.27
CA ASN A 311 7.70 -6.74 1.44
C ASN A 311 8.37 -6.52 2.81
N LEU A 312 7.83 -7.09 3.89
CA LEU A 312 8.47 -7.05 5.22
C LEU A 312 9.80 -7.80 5.20
N ILE A 313 9.82 -9.03 4.68
CA ILE A 313 11.04 -9.85 4.57
C ILE A 313 12.09 -9.10 3.74
N LYS A 314 11.70 -8.57 2.58
CA LYS A 314 12.54 -7.77 1.69
C LYS A 314 13.18 -6.60 2.42
N MET A 315 12.38 -5.80 3.13
CA MET A 315 12.87 -4.65 3.88
C MET A 315 13.84 -5.06 5.00
N ILE A 316 13.61 -6.18 5.69
CA ILE A 316 14.52 -6.70 6.72
C ILE A 316 15.84 -7.20 6.11
N VAL A 317 15.78 -7.93 4.99
CA VAL A 317 16.96 -8.49 4.33
C VAL A 317 17.85 -7.37 3.81
N LYS A 318 17.26 -6.39 3.12
CA LYS A 318 17.98 -5.29 2.46
C LYS A 318 18.41 -4.16 3.40
N ASN A 319 17.90 -4.07 4.62
CA ASN A 319 18.21 -2.94 5.51
C ASN A 319 19.70 -2.85 5.85
N ASP A 320 20.34 -1.74 5.47
CA ASP A 320 21.75 -1.50 5.76
C ASP A 320 22.02 -1.30 7.25
N ALA A 321 21.04 -0.82 8.03
CA ALA A 321 21.18 -0.70 9.48
C ALA A 321 21.33 -2.07 10.18
N TYR A 322 20.99 -3.17 9.50
CA TYR A 322 21.06 -4.55 10.03
C TYR A 322 22.27 -5.32 9.52
N LYS A 323 23.21 -4.63 8.85
CA LYS A 323 24.47 -5.20 8.38
C LYS A 323 25.61 -4.72 9.29
N PRO A 324 26.44 -5.62 9.84
CA PRO A 324 27.67 -5.22 10.52
C PRO A 324 28.60 -4.47 9.56
N ALA A 325 29.41 -3.57 10.11
CA ALA A 325 30.51 -2.97 9.36
C ALA A 325 31.55 -4.03 8.98
N LYS A 326 32.38 -3.74 7.95
CA LYS A 326 33.46 -4.65 7.52
C LYS A 326 34.40 -5.01 8.68
N ASN A 327 34.71 -4.02 9.51
CA ASN A 327 35.38 -4.23 10.79
C ASN A 327 34.29 -4.32 11.87
N ILE A 328 34.22 -5.46 12.56
CA ILE A 328 33.16 -5.72 13.55
C ILE A 328 33.22 -4.71 14.71
N GLU A 329 34.43 -4.26 15.11
CA GLU A 329 34.64 -3.28 16.17
C GLU A 329 33.99 -1.91 15.88
N ASP A 330 33.81 -1.56 14.61
CA ASP A 330 33.17 -0.31 14.17
C ASP A 330 31.63 -0.42 14.12
N SER A 331 31.07 -1.60 14.41
CA SER A 331 29.63 -1.86 14.29
C SER A 331 28.84 -1.33 15.48
N LYS A 332 27.68 -0.72 15.20
CA LYS A 332 26.74 -0.34 16.25
C LYS A 332 26.15 -1.58 16.95
N PRO A 333 25.91 -1.54 18.27
CA PRO A 333 25.29 -2.65 19.00
C PRO A 333 23.96 -3.10 18.39
N GLU A 334 23.15 -2.16 17.92
CA GLU A 334 21.88 -2.41 17.26
C GLU A 334 22.06 -3.20 15.96
N SER A 335 23.06 -2.86 15.15
CA SER A 335 23.37 -3.56 13.91
C SER A 335 23.82 -5.00 14.16
N LEU A 336 24.59 -5.24 15.22
CA LEU A 336 25.03 -6.58 15.62
C LEU A 336 23.86 -7.43 16.11
N GLU A 337 22.97 -6.89 16.93
CA GLU A 337 21.79 -7.62 17.41
C GLU A 337 20.82 -7.94 16.26
N ALA A 338 20.56 -6.98 15.37
CA ALA A 338 19.75 -7.22 14.19
C ALA A 338 20.35 -8.31 13.28
N HIS A 339 21.66 -8.26 13.07
CA HIS A 339 22.36 -9.28 12.28
C HIS A 339 22.25 -10.67 12.93
N LYS A 340 22.41 -10.76 14.26
CA LYS A 340 22.25 -12.01 15.01
C LYS A 340 20.85 -12.60 14.84
N ILE A 341 19.79 -11.79 14.97
CA ILE A 341 18.40 -12.25 14.77
C ILE A 341 18.20 -12.74 13.32
N LYS A 342 18.70 -11.99 12.32
CA LYS A 342 18.64 -12.39 10.91
C LYS A 342 19.33 -13.73 10.68
N THR A 343 20.56 -13.91 11.15
CA THR A 343 21.34 -15.14 10.96
C THR A 343 20.71 -16.33 11.70
N ALA A 344 20.03 -16.11 12.82
CA ALA A 344 19.29 -17.14 13.51
C ALA A 344 18.06 -17.65 12.73
N PHE A 345 17.42 -16.79 11.93
CA PHE A 345 16.27 -17.16 11.09
C PHE A 345 16.71 -17.69 9.72
N PHE A 346 17.55 -16.95 9.00
CA PHE A 346 18.05 -17.28 7.65
C PHE A 346 19.18 -18.31 7.71
N THR A 347 18.87 -19.46 8.30
CA THR A 347 19.75 -20.63 8.33
C THR A 347 19.81 -21.28 6.95
N HIS A 348 20.82 -22.14 6.72
CA HIS A 348 20.96 -22.85 5.45
C HIS A 348 19.70 -23.64 5.04
N PRO A 349 19.06 -24.45 5.92
CA PRO A 349 17.78 -25.11 5.59
C PRO A 349 16.66 -24.13 5.25
N THR A 350 16.50 -23.06 6.03
CA THR A 350 15.47 -22.04 5.80
C THR A 350 15.65 -21.38 4.45
N LEU A 351 16.87 -20.93 4.13
CA LEU A 351 17.19 -20.28 2.86
C LEU A 351 16.95 -21.22 1.67
N THR A 352 17.38 -22.48 1.79
CA THR A 352 17.16 -23.50 0.75
C THR A 352 15.67 -23.70 0.48
N GLU A 353 14.85 -23.81 1.52
CA GLU A 353 13.40 -23.97 1.36
C GLU A 353 12.75 -22.71 0.78
N ILE A 354 13.13 -21.51 1.24
CA ILE A 354 12.64 -20.24 0.69
C ILE A 354 12.98 -20.16 -0.81
N GLY A 355 14.24 -20.40 -1.18
CA GLY A 355 14.69 -20.36 -2.57
C GLY A 355 13.92 -21.35 -3.45
N ARG A 356 13.79 -22.61 -3.01
CA ARG A 356 13.03 -23.64 -3.76
C ARG A 356 11.57 -23.23 -3.91
N ARG A 357 10.90 -22.77 -2.84
CA ARG A 357 9.48 -22.41 -2.87
C ARG A 357 9.18 -21.18 -3.71
N LEU A 358 10.01 -20.14 -3.67
CA LEU A 358 9.82 -18.95 -4.51
C LEU A 358 9.80 -19.36 -5.99
N VAL A 359 10.77 -20.18 -6.42
CA VAL A 359 10.88 -20.63 -7.80
C VAL A 359 9.80 -21.66 -8.15
N SER A 360 9.63 -22.70 -7.34
CA SER A 360 8.78 -23.85 -7.70
C SER A 360 7.29 -23.64 -7.47
N HIS A 361 6.88 -22.53 -6.86
CA HIS A 361 5.47 -22.26 -6.54
C HIS A 361 5.03 -20.86 -6.96
N TYR A 362 5.83 -19.81 -6.69
CA TYR A 362 5.41 -18.43 -6.91
C TYR A 362 5.84 -17.84 -8.25
N PHE A 363 6.86 -18.42 -8.92
CA PHE A 363 7.27 -17.98 -10.26
C PHE A 363 6.44 -18.62 -11.38
N LEU A 364 5.73 -19.71 -11.09
CA LEU A 364 4.88 -20.38 -12.06
C LEU A 364 3.78 -19.43 -12.53
N LEU A 365 3.59 -19.33 -13.85
CA LEU A 365 2.45 -18.61 -14.41
C LEU A 365 1.14 -19.31 -14.02
N THR A 366 0.19 -18.51 -13.54
CA THR A 366 -1.16 -18.94 -13.20
C THR A 366 -2.02 -19.07 -14.45
N GLU A 367 -3.15 -19.79 -14.33
CA GLU A 367 -4.11 -19.91 -15.43
C GLU A 367 -4.68 -18.55 -15.85
N GLU A 368 -4.88 -17.63 -14.89
CA GLU A 368 -5.35 -16.27 -15.16
C GLU A 368 -4.32 -15.46 -15.97
N GLU A 369 -3.04 -15.56 -15.62
CA GLU A 369 -1.95 -14.91 -16.37
C GLU A 369 -1.79 -15.50 -17.78
N LEU A 370 -1.93 -16.82 -17.93
CA LEU A 370 -1.90 -17.47 -19.23
C LEU A 370 -3.11 -17.07 -20.09
N ALA A 371 -4.29 -16.93 -19.50
CA ALA A 371 -5.47 -16.42 -20.19
C ALA A 371 -5.27 -14.95 -20.63
N MET A 372 -4.71 -14.11 -19.77
CA MET A 372 -4.38 -12.72 -20.10
C MET A 372 -3.37 -12.62 -21.23
N TRP A 373 -2.36 -13.51 -21.29
CA TRP A 373 -1.46 -13.59 -22.44
C TRP A 373 -2.24 -13.82 -23.74
N GLU A 374 -3.15 -14.79 -23.78
CA GLU A 374 -3.92 -15.09 -25.00
C GLU A 374 -4.91 -13.98 -25.39
N GLU A 375 -5.57 -13.36 -24.41
CA GLU A 375 -6.63 -12.37 -24.64
C GLU A 375 -6.10 -10.95 -24.88
N ASP A 376 -5.09 -10.52 -24.13
CA ASP A 376 -4.49 -9.18 -24.17
C ASP A 376 -2.96 -9.26 -23.92
N PRO A 377 -2.18 -9.67 -24.94
CA PRO A 377 -0.74 -9.87 -24.81
C PRO A 377 0.05 -8.58 -24.49
N GLU A 378 -0.48 -7.41 -24.83
CA GLU A 378 0.15 -6.12 -24.52
C GLU A 378 0.05 -5.80 -23.03
N SER A 379 -1.16 -5.94 -22.46
CA SER A 379 -1.36 -5.77 -21.01
C SER A 379 -0.51 -6.74 -20.20
N PHE A 380 -0.41 -8.01 -20.65
CA PHE A 380 0.46 -9.00 -20.01
C PHE A 380 1.93 -8.54 -19.96
N ALA A 381 2.47 -8.01 -21.06
CA ALA A 381 3.86 -7.55 -21.12
C ALA A 381 4.13 -6.31 -20.25
N VAL A 382 3.15 -5.40 -20.12
CA VAL A 382 3.27 -4.19 -19.29
C VAL A 382 3.25 -4.51 -17.80
N GLU A 383 2.43 -5.46 -17.36
CA GLU A 383 2.33 -5.82 -15.94
C GLU A 383 3.64 -6.44 -15.41
N GLU A 384 4.35 -7.19 -16.24
CA GLU A 384 5.62 -7.85 -15.88
C GLU A 384 6.80 -6.86 -15.79
N THR A 385 6.78 -5.76 -16.54
CA THR A 385 7.89 -4.79 -16.64
C THR A 385 7.70 -3.51 -15.80
N GLY A 386 6.56 -3.38 -15.11
CA GLY A 386 6.13 -2.11 -14.53
C GLY A 386 6.74 -1.74 -13.16
N GLY A 387 7.82 -0.94 -13.15
CA GLY A 387 8.22 -0.04 -12.04
C GLY A 387 7.97 -0.53 -10.59
N ASP A 388 7.06 0.14 -9.87
CA ASP A 388 6.76 -0.10 -8.45
C ASP A 388 5.68 -1.18 -8.21
N SER A 389 5.32 -1.99 -9.23
CA SER A 389 4.27 -3.02 -9.15
C SER A 389 4.53 -4.07 -8.07
N TRP A 390 5.79 -4.36 -7.76
CA TRP A 390 6.22 -5.29 -6.70
C TRP A 390 5.67 -4.96 -5.31
N LYS A 391 5.22 -3.72 -5.08
CA LYS A 391 4.58 -3.32 -3.81
C LYS A 391 3.15 -3.87 -3.67
N TYR A 392 2.53 -4.28 -4.77
CA TYR A 392 1.09 -4.55 -4.85
C TYR A 392 0.75 -5.88 -5.52
N SER A 393 1.52 -6.32 -6.51
CA SER A 393 1.28 -7.54 -7.29
C SER A 393 2.20 -8.68 -6.85
N LEU A 394 1.65 -9.90 -6.75
CA LEU A 394 2.36 -11.06 -6.21
C LEU A 394 3.60 -11.45 -7.00
N ARG A 395 3.49 -11.57 -8.33
CA ARG A 395 4.57 -12.03 -9.19
C ARG A 395 5.80 -11.09 -9.14
N PRO A 396 5.68 -9.78 -9.45
CA PRO A 396 6.81 -8.86 -9.31
C PRO A 396 7.35 -8.78 -7.88
N CYS A 397 6.49 -8.91 -6.85
CA CYS A 397 6.94 -8.94 -5.45
C CYS A 397 7.84 -10.14 -5.16
N THR A 398 7.46 -11.31 -5.69
CA THR A 398 8.20 -12.56 -5.50
C THR A 398 9.56 -12.51 -6.21
N GLU A 399 9.61 -12.02 -7.45
CA GLU A 399 10.84 -11.89 -8.22
C GLU A 399 11.83 -10.93 -7.54
N VAL A 400 11.35 -9.78 -7.08
CA VAL A 400 12.17 -8.81 -6.35
C VAL A 400 12.64 -9.38 -5.01
N LEU A 401 11.78 -10.09 -4.27
CA LEU A 401 12.19 -10.75 -3.03
C LEU A 401 13.24 -11.83 -3.28
N PHE A 402 13.06 -12.66 -4.30
CA PHE A 402 14.01 -13.69 -4.70
C PHE A 402 15.38 -13.06 -4.97
N LEU A 403 15.43 -12.00 -5.78
CA LEU A 403 16.67 -11.30 -6.10
C LEU A 403 17.35 -10.71 -4.85
N ASP A 404 16.59 -10.02 -3.99
CA ASP A 404 17.12 -9.43 -2.75
C ASP A 404 17.66 -10.51 -1.79
N ILE A 405 17.01 -11.67 -1.69
CA ILE A 405 17.53 -12.80 -0.87
C ILE A 405 18.76 -13.42 -1.55
N PHE A 406 18.71 -13.67 -2.86
CA PHE A 406 19.82 -14.29 -3.60
C PHE A 406 21.09 -13.43 -3.50
N HIS A 407 20.98 -12.12 -3.67
CA HIS A 407 22.09 -11.19 -3.54
C HIS A 407 22.75 -11.25 -2.16
N ASN A 408 21.97 -11.38 -1.09
CA ASN A 408 22.50 -11.41 0.28
C ASN A 408 22.98 -12.81 0.73
N TYR A 409 22.53 -13.88 0.06
CA TYR A 409 22.76 -15.27 0.48
C TYR A 409 23.19 -16.21 -0.67
N SER A 410 23.86 -15.65 -1.70
CA SER A 410 24.22 -16.37 -2.94
C SER A 410 25.02 -17.64 -2.69
N GLN A 411 25.93 -17.64 -1.72
CA GLN A 411 26.73 -18.82 -1.37
C GLN A 411 25.86 -20.05 -1.01
N THR A 412 24.70 -19.84 -0.38
CA THR A 412 23.76 -20.92 -0.05
C THR A 412 22.80 -21.22 -1.20
N LEU A 413 22.38 -20.22 -1.97
CA LEU A 413 21.32 -20.36 -2.97
C LEU A 413 21.82 -20.76 -4.36
N THR A 414 23.08 -20.45 -4.71
CA THR A 414 23.67 -20.86 -6.00
C THR A 414 23.61 -22.37 -6.20
N PRO A 415 24.05 -23.24 -5.26
CA PRO A 415 23.96 -24.69 -5.43
C PRO A 415 22.51 -25.19 -5.60
N VAL A 416 21.55 -24.56 -4.92
CA VAL A 416 20.13 -24.91 -5.00
C VAL A 416 19.59 -24.64 -6.39
N LEU A 417 19.89 -23.47 -6.95
CA LEU A 417 19.41 -23.11 -8.28
C LEU A 417 20.10 -23.92 -9.39
N LEU A 418 21.39 -24.22 -9.23
CA LEU A 418 22.11 -25.11 -10.16
C LEU A 418 21.54 -26.54 -10.17
N ASP A 419 21.18 -27.08 -9.00
CA ASP A 419 20.47 -28.37 -8.88
C ASP A 419 19.13 -28.33 -9.62
N MET A 420 18.35 -27.26 -9.46
CA MET A 420 17.08 -27.08 -10.19
C MET A 420 17.28 -27.03 -11.71
N VAL A 421 18.33 -26.36 -12.20
CA VAL A 421 18.68 -26.35 -13.63
C VAL A 421 19.07 -27.74 -14.13
N GLN A 422 19.91 -28.46 -13.38
CA GLN A 422 20.35 -29.81 -13.74
C GLN A 422 19.18 -30.79 -13.87
N ASN A 423 18.21 -30.71 -12.96
CA ASN A 423 17.01 -31.55 -12.98
C ASN A 423 16.09 -31.31 -14.20
N LEU A 424 16.29 -30.21 -14.93
CA LEU A 424 15.52 -29.82 -16.11
C LEU A 424 16.31 -29.90 -17.42
N GLN A 425 17.53 -30.46 -17.38
CA GLN A 425 18.32 -30.74 -18.57
C GLN A 425 17.72 -31.89 -19.38
N GLY A 426 17.79 -31.77 -20.70
CA GLY A 426 17.28 -32.77 -21.64
C GLY A 426 15.97 -32.38 -22.35
N PRO A 427 15.41 -33.28 -23.16
CA PRO A 427 14.22 -33.01 -23.95
C PRO A 427 13.01 -32.77 -23.03
N THR A 428 12.33 -31.65 -23.23
CA THR A 428 11.11 -31.31 -22.51
C THR A 428 9.91 -31.93 -23.20
N ASN A 429 9.05 -32.60 -22.44
CA ASN A 429 7.80 -33.12 -22.95
C ASN A 429 6.81 -31.97 -23.17
N VAL A 430 6.51 -31.66 -24.43
CA VAL A 430 5.57 -30.58 -24.80
C VAL A 430 4.14 -30.82 -24.33
N GLU A 431 3.81 -32.06 -23.97
CA GLU A 431 2.49 -32.44 -23.43
C GLU A 431 2.38 -32.27 -21.92
N ASP A 432 3.49 -32.04 -21.21
CA ASP A 432 3.49 -31.86 -19.76
C ASP A 432 3.53 -30.37 -19.40
N PRO A 433 2.36 -29.74 -19.10
CA PRO A 433 2.32 -28.32 -18.76
C PRO A 433 3.08 -27.99 -17.47
N VAL A 434 3.14 -28.93 -16.52
CA VAL A 434 3.85 -28.72 -15.25
C VAL A 434 5.36 -28.64 -15.50
N GLN A 435 5.88 -29.51 -16.35
CA GLN A 435 7.30 -29.47 -16.73
C GLN A 435 7.66 -28.16 -17.46
N LEU A 436 6.79 -27.67 -18.36
CA LEU A 436 6.99 -26.40 -19.06
C LEU A 436 6.99 -25.20 -18.10
N LEU A 437 6.00 -25.11 -17.20
CA LEU A 437 5.92 -24.04 -16.21
C LEU A 437 7.10 -24.05 -15.23
N MET A 438 7.51 -25.22 -14.77
CA MET A 438 8.68 -25.36 -13.90
C MET A 438 9.96 -24.91 -14.60
N LYS A 439 10.10 -25.22 -15.89
CA LYS A 439 11.25 -24.81 -16.70
C LYS A 439 11.27 -23.31 -16.95
N ASP A 440 10.13 -22.71 -17.26
CA ASP A 440 9.99 -21.25 -17.32
C ASP A 440 10.43 -20.59 -15.99
N ALA A 441 9.92 -21.08 -14.86
CA ALA A 441 10.24 -20.53 -13.54
C ALA A 441 11.72 -20.64 -13.19
N VAL A 442 12.35 -21.80 -13.45
CA VAL A 442 13.79 -21.97 -13.19
C VAL A 442 14.63 -21.06 -14.09
N TYR A 443 14.26 -20.92 -15.37
CA TYR A 443 14.95 -20.01 -16.28
C TYR A 443 14.75 -18.55 -15.90
N ASN A 444 13.57 -18.20 -15.40
CA ASN A 444 13.31 -16.87 -14.84
C ASN A 444 14.28 -16.58 -13.68
N ALA A 445 14.37 -17.50 -12.71
CA ALA A 445 15.27 -17.37 -11.57
C ALA A 445 16.76 -17.24 -11.96
N VAL A 446 17.23 -18.01 -12.95
CA VAL A 446 18.60 -17.92 -13.45
C VAL A 446 18.86 -16.62 -14.21
N GLY A 447 17.86 -16.10 -14.92
CA GLY A 447 17.97 -14.79 -15.59
C GLY A 447 18.05 -13.65 -14.59
N LEU A 448 17.17 -13.65 -13.57
CA LEU A 448 17.19 -12.63 -12.51
C LEU A 448 18.52 -12.61 -11.75
N ALA A 449 19.08 -13.78 -11.44
CA ALA A 449 20.33 -13.94 -10.70
C ALA A 449 21.59 -14.00 -11.59
N ALA A 450 21.54 -13.49 -12.82
CA ALA A 450 22.65 -13.60 -13.77
C ALA A 450 23.96 -13.01 -13.23
N TYR A 451 23.89 -11.87 -12.54
CA TYR A 451 25.06 -11.20 -11.96
C TYR A 451 25.70 -12.00 -10.80
N GLU A 452 24.92 -12.76 -10.04
CA GLU A 452 25.46 -13.60 -8.97
C GLU A 452 25.94 -14.97 -9.48
N LEU A 453 25.49 -15.41 -10.66
CA LEU A 453 25.75 -16.74 -11.22
C LEU A 453 26.83 -16.79 -12.31
N PHE A 454 27.32 -15.66 -12.82
CA PHE A 454 28.18 -15.65 -14.03
C PHE A 454 29.51 -16.42 -13.89
N ASP A 455 29.99 -16.62 -12.66
CA ASP A 455 31.19 -17.42 -12.40
C ASP A 455 30.88 -18.91 -12.19
N ASN A 456 29.62 -19.27 -11.94
CA ASN A 456 29.18 -20.64 -11.69
C ASN A 456 28.48 -21.30 -12.89
N VAL A 457 28.04 -20.52 -13.88
CA VAL A 457 27.37 -21.01 -15.09
C VAL A 457 28.20 -20.66 -16.32
N ASP A 458 28.60 -21.68 -17.09
CA ASP A 458 29.14 -21.49 -18.44
C ASP A 458 28.00 -21.24 -19.42
N PHE A 459 27.55 -19.98 -19.47
CA PHE A 459 26.41 -19.59 -20.28
C PHE A 459 26.67 -19.75 -21.79
N ASP A 460 27.91 -19.58 -22.25
CA ASP A 460 28.26 -19.81 -23.66
C ASP A 460 28.01 -21.27 -24.06
N GLN A 461 28.40 -22.23 -23.22
CA GLN A 461 28.14 -23.65 -23.46
C GLN A 461 26.66 -23.98 -23.36
N TRP A 462 25.97 -23.45 -22.34
CA TRP A 462 24.56 -23.70 -22.16
C TRP A 462 23.72 -23.16 -23.33
N PHE A 463 24.07 -21.97 -23.83
CA PHE A 463 23.48 -21.38 -25.02
C PHE A 463 23.60 -22.30 -26.23
N LYS A 464 24.83 -22.77 -26.52
CA LYS A 464 25.10 -23.65 -27.67
C LYS A 464 24.42 -25.00 -27.59
N ASN A 465 24.49 -25.63 -26.42
CA ASN A 465 24.14 -27.05 -26.27
C ASN A 465 22.64 -27.26 -26.02
N GLN A 466 21.93 -26.26 -25.51
CA GLN A 466 20.54 -26.40 -25.11
C GLN A 466 19.66 -25.25 -25.60
N LEU A 467 19.93 -24.01 -25.18
CA LEU A 467 19.00 -22.89 -25.38
C LEU A 467 18.71 -22.63 -26.87
N LEU A 468 19.71 -22.76 -27.74
CA LEU A 468 19.53 -22.67 -29.19
C LEU A 468 18.51 -23.68 -29.72
N GLY A 469 18.59 -24.95 -29.27
CA GLY A 469 17.68 -25.99 -29.70
C GLY A 469 16.24 -25.71 -29.25
N GLU A 470 16.07 -25.15 -28.05
CA GLU A 470 14.77 -24.81 -27.49
C GLU A 470 14.08 -23.66 -28.24
N LEU A 471 14.85 -22.67 -28.69
CA LEU A 471 14.32 -21.58 -29.51
C LEU A 471 13.77 -22.05 -30.87
N GLN A 472 14.20 -23.21 -31.37
CA GLN A 472 13.76 -23.77 -32.66
C GLN A 472 12.56 -24.73 -32.54
N VAL A 473 12.03 -24.97 -31.33
CA VAL A 473 10.90 -25.89 -31.14
C VAL A 473 9.60 -25.22 -31.60
N ASN A 474 9.11 -25.68 -32.75
CA ASN A 474 7.87 -25.22 -33.37
C ASN A 474 6.64 -25.93 -32.79
N HIS A 475 6.21 -25.48 -31.61
CA HIS A 475 4.98 -25.93 -30.98
C HIS A 475 4.31 -24.77 -30.24
N HIS A 476 2.98 -24.66 -30.30
CA HIS A 476 2.21 -23.56 -29.69
C HIS A 476 2.45 -23.47 -28.18
N ARG A 477 2.28 -24.56 -27.42
CA ARG A 477 2.59 -24.61 -25.97
C ARG A 477 4.05 -24.29 -25.61
N TYR A 478 4.98 -24.40 -26.57
CA TYR A 478 6.40 -24.13 -26.32
C TYR A 478 6.75 -22.64 -26.43
N LYS A 479 5.80 -21.80 -26.84
CA LYS A 479 5.97 -20.33 -26.91
C LYS A 479 6.40 -19.73 -25.56
N LEU A 480 5.93 -20.32 -24.46
CA LEU A 480 6.35 -19.98 -23.09
C LEU A 480 7.87 -20.09 -22.93
N ILE A 481 8.43 -21.25 -23.28
CA ILE A 481 9.87 -21.49 -23.17
C ILE A 481 10.64 -20.62 -24.17
N ARG A 482 10.17 -20.46 -25.41
CA ARG A 482 10.83 -19.58 -26.39
C ARG A 482 10.96 -18.15 -25.87
N ARG A 483 9.85 -17.59 -25.35
CA ARG A 483 9.82 -16.26 -24.72
C ARG A 483 10.81 -16.18 -23.55
N ARG A 484 10.80 -17.17 -22.65
CA ARG A 484 11.67 -17.14 -21.48
C ARG A 484 13.14 -17.29 -21.81
N VAL A 485 13.47 -18.15 -22.78
CA VAL A 485 14.85 -18.37 -23.21
C VAL A 485 15.42 -17.12 -23.86
N ILE A 486 14.65 -16.41 -24.70
CA ILE A 486 15.16 -15.17 -25.28
C ILE A 486 15.36 -14.08 -24.22
N TRP A 487 14.42 -13.93 -23.28
CA TRP A 487 14.57 -13.00 -22.15
C TRP A 487 15.79 -13.36 -21.29
N LEU A 488 15.99 -14.64 -20.99
CA LEU A 488 17.15 -15.15 -20.25
C LEU A 488 18.45 -14.77 -20.95
N ILE A 489 18.52 -14.96 -22.27
CA ILE A 489 19.68 -14.55 -23.07
C ILE A 489 19.89 -13.03 -22.98
N GLY A 490 18.83 -12.22 -23.07
CA GLY A 490 18.87 -10.77 -22.86
C GLY A 490 19.55 -10.37 -21.54
N GLN A 491 19.13 -10.98 -20.43
CA GLN A 491 19.73 -10.75 -19.11
C GLN A 491 21.23 -11.07 -19.09
N TRP A 492 21.64 -12.20 -19.67
CA TRP A 492 23.02 -12.69 -19.61
C TRP A 492 23.98 -11.99 -20.56
N ILE A 493 23.52 -11.44 -21.69
CA ILE A 493 24.38 -10.71 -22.65
C ILE A 493 25.07 -9.52 -21.99
N SER A 494 24.34 -8.82 -21.13
CA SER A 494 24.86 -7.65 -20.40
C SER A 494 25.91 -8.02 -19.33
N VAL A 495 25.90 -9.27 -18.86
CA VAL A 495 26.76 -9.76 -17.79
C VAL A 495 27.98 -10.50 -18.35
N LYS A 496 27.78 -11.59 -19.11
CA LYS A 496 28.86 -12.44 -19.62
C LYS A 496 28.39 -13.27 -20.83
N PHE A 497 28.76 -12.83 -22.03
CA PHE A 497 28.49 -13.54 -23.29
C PHE A 497 29.56 -13.24 -24.33
N LYS A 498 30.17 -14.28 -24.94
CA LYS A 498 31.23 -14.10 -25.95
C LYS A 498 30.72 -13.38 -27.19
N SER A 499 31.51 -12.43 -27.67
CA SER A 499 31.25 -11.66 -28.90
C SER A 499 31.04 -12.55 -30.12
N ASP A 500 31.78 -13.65 -30.20
CA ASP A 500 31.79 -14.58 -31.34
C ASP A 500 30.47 -15.36 -31.47
N LEU A 501 29.64 -15.37 -30.42
CA LEU A 501 28.32 -16.00 -30.42
C LEU A 501 27.19 -15.04 -30.79
N ARG A 502 27.48 -13.73 -30.84
CA ARG A 502 26.48 -12.71 -31.19
C ARG A 502 25.94 -12.86 -32.61
N PRO A 503 26.73 -13.17 -33.65
CA PRO A 503 26.18 -13.40 -34.99
C PRO A 503 25.13 -14.52 -35.00
N LEU A 504 25.42 -15.64 -34.36
CA LEU A 504 24.49 -16.77 -34.24
C LEU A 504 23.22 -16.39 -33.45
N LEU A 505 23.37 -15.62 -32.38
CA LEU A 505 22.23 -15.09 -31.65
C LEU A 505 21.36 -14.18 -32.53
N TYR A 506 21.97 -13.26 -33.28
CA TYR A 506 21.21 -12.35 -34.16
C TYR A 506 20.46 -13.10 -35.26
N GLU A 507 21.04 -14.17 -35.82
CA GLU A 507 20.33 -15.03 -36.78
C GLU A 507 19.07 -15.66 -36.16
N VAL A 508 19.16 -16.13 -34.91
CA VAL A 508 18.00 -16.69 -34.20
C VAL A 508 16.97 -15.62 -33.87
N ILE A 509 17.40 -14.43 -33.43
CA ILE A 509 16.49 -13.29 -33.17
C ILE A 509 15.72 -12.91 -34.43
N LEU A 510 16.39 -12.82 -35.59
CA LEU A 510 15.73 -12.50 -36.86
C LEU A 510 14.65 -13.52 -37.24
N SER A 511 14.85 -14.80 -36.91
CA SER A 511 13.83 -15.85 -37.07
C SER A 511 12.65 -15.64 -36.12
N LEU A 512 12.93 -15.36 -34.84
CA LEU A 512 11.91 -15.16 -33.81
C LEU A 512 11.10 -13.87 -33.98
N MET A 513 11.64 -12.84 -34.63
CA MET A 513 10.88 -11.63 -35.01
C MET A 513 9.75 -11.94 -36.00
N GLN A 514 9.74 -13.13 -36.60
CA GLN A 514 8.68 -13.62 -37.48
C GLN A 514 7.69 -14.57 -36.76
N ASP A 515 7.84 -14.78 -35.44
CA ASP A 515 6.93 -15.62 -34.64
C ASP A 515 5.52 -14.97 -34.62
N PRO A 516 4.43 -15.74 -34.76
CA PRO A 516 3.07 -15.18 -34.72
C PRO A 516 2.65 -14.66 -33.32
N ASP A 517 3.34 -15.03 -32.24
CA ASP A 517 2.99 -14.61 -30.88
C ASP A 517 3.62 -13.25 -30.52
N LEU A 518 2.77 -12.28 -30.22
CA LEU A 518 3.17 -10.91 -29.92
C LEU A 518 4.02 -10.79 -28.64
N VAL A 519 3.85 -11.66 -27.64
CA VAL A 519 4.63 -11.59 -26.39
C VAL A 519 6.04 -12.12 -26.62
N VAL A 520 6.21 -13.10 -27.50
CA VAL A 520 7.54 -13.55 -27.95
C VAL A 520 8.26 -12.42 -28.70
N ILE A 521 7.55 -11.63 -29.49
CA ILE A 521 8.11 -10.49 -30.23
C ILE A 521 8.36 -9.26 -29.33
N ALA A 522 7.49 -8.99 -28.35
CA ALA A 522 7.55 -7.78 -27.53
C ALA A 522 8.84 -7.67 -26.71
N GLN A 523 9.47 -8.80 -26.36
CA GLN A 523 10.75 -8.83 -25.63
C GLN A 523 11.91 -8.19 -26.42
N TYR A 524 11.77 -7.94 -27.73
CA TYR A 524 12.80 -7.27 -28.54
C TYR A 524 12.74 -5.74 -28.50
N TYR A 525 11.66 -5.15 -28.00
CA TYR A 525 11.41 -3.71 -28.08
C TYR A 525 11.66 -2.95 -26.76
N PHE A 526 11.86 -3.66 -25.63
CA PHE A 526 11.83 -3.06 -24.30
C PHE A 526 13.12 -3.17 -23.47
N ASP A 527 14.20 -3.77 -23.97
CA ASP A 527 15.51 -3.85 -23.30
C ASP A 527 16.62 -3.05 -24.01
#